data_AF-M5CF55-F1
#
_entry.id   AF-M5CF55-F1
#
_cell.length_a   1.000
_cell.length_b   1.000
_cell.length_c   1.000
_cell.angle_alpha   90.00
_cell.angle_beta   90.00
_cell.angle_gamma   90.00
#
_symmetry.space_group_name_H-M   'P 1'
#
loop_
_entity.id
_entity.type
_entity.pdbx_description
1 polymer ?
#
loop_
_entity_poly.entity_id
_entity_poly.type
_entity_poly.pdbx_seq_one_letter_code
_entity_poly.pdbx_strand_id
1 'polypeptide(L)'
;MAPINWTWTYFCRGKKRYRKNKTNYEAYCRGCVTHWMENLEEADQQAVAEGESAIKCPHVVPEAKQKLAEEDAARNPPNEPSSSGPNPGSNLGGPPPPLPSISLFPPDHSIQICAPLDLTPNEAKTFQADILRLFVSNNIALRAVDSVETRIFFNKYFPGAQLPTRQALGGDILKEAVQKSEEHMVKAVYGKMATGMSDGWKDKRKRALLAYMANVDATAYTVGIEDISALPKTAENHLKVVKEAIKRCEDKLGMKIVGWVSDAGGDSRGGLWFIISDRIL
;
A
#
# COMPACT_ATOMS: atom_id res chain seq x y z
N MET A 1 -19.88 6.89 38.39
CA MET A 1 -19.45 6.23 37.14
C MET A 1 -19.74 7.19 36.00
N ALA A 2 -18.74 7.52 35.18
CA ALA A 2 -18.97 8.38 34.02
C ALA A 2 -19.86 7.64 32.99
N PRO A 3 -20.79 8.33 32.32
CA PRO A 3 -21.64 7.70 31.30
C PRO A 3 -20.77 7.14 30.17
N ILE A 4 -21.07 5.91 29.74
CA ILE A 4 -20.42 5.28 28.59
C ILE A 4 -20.78 6.14 27.37
N ASN A 5 -19.76 6.72 26.73
CA ASN A 5 -19.93 7.50 25.52
C ASN A 5 -20.63 6.64 24.45
N TRP A 6 -21.74 7.14 23.92
CA TRP A 6 -22.58 6.44 22.94
C TRP A 6 -21.79 6.02 21.70
N THR A 7 -20.71 6.70 21.35
CA THR A 7 -19.83 6.30 20.24
C THR A 7 -19.28 4.88 20.37
N TRP A 8 -19.15 4.35 21.60
CA TRP A 8 -18.74 2.95 21.82
C TRP A 8 -19.76 1.92 21.29
N THR A 9 -20.98 2.31 20.94
CA THR A 9 -21.94 1.41 20.28
C THR A 9 -21.49 1.03 18.86
N TYR A 10 -20.65 1.83 18.22
CA TYR A 10 -20.12 1.58 16.86
C TYR A 10 -18.83 0.77 16.87
N PHE A 11 -18.29 0.45 18.04
CA PHE A 11 -17.05 -0.31 18.17
C PHE A 11 -17.28 -1.63 18.91
N CYS A 12 -16.55 -2.65 18.49
CA CYS A 12 -16.45 -3.92 19.19
C CYS A 12 -15.12 -3.98 19.94
N ARG A 13 -15.17 -4.36 21.21
CA ARG A 13 -13.98 -4.56 22.03
C ARG A 13 -13.34 -5.92 21.69
N GLY A 14 -12.07 -5.90 21.31
CA GLY A 14 -11.27 -7.08 21.06
C GLY A 14 -10.90 -7.85 22.33
N LYS A 15 -10.41 -9.07 22.14
CA LYS A 15 -10.01 -9.96 23.24
C LYS A 15 -8.63 -9.63 23.80
N LYS A 16 -7.74 -9.02 23.00
CA LYS A 16 -6.38 -8.69 23.45
C LYS A 16 -6.31 -7.24 23.91
N ARG A 17 -5.32 -6.99 24.76
CA ARG A 17 -4.96 -5.64 25.17
C ARG A 17 -3.96 -5.06 24.18
N TYR A 18 -4.20 -3.82 23.77
CA TYR A 18 -3.42 -3.11 22.77
C TYR A 18 -2.06 -2.69 23.33
N ARG A 19 -0.99 -2.96 22.56
CA ARG A 19 0.43 -2.64 22.85
C ARG A 19 0.99 -3.24 24.17
N LYS A 20 2.31 -3.09 24.36
CA LYS A 20 3.08 -3.68 25.48
C LYS A 20 2.62 -3.24 26.88
N ASN A 21 2.03 -2.07 27.01
CA ASN A 21 1.59 -1.51 28.29
C ASN A 21 0.23 -2.03 28.78
N LYS A 22 -0.51 -2.79 27.94
CA LYS A 22 -1.74 -3.51 28.33
C LYS A 22 -2.80 -2.64 29.04
N THR A 23 -2.87 -1.35 28.73
CA THR A 23 -3.79 -0.42 29.40
C THR A 23 -5.19 -0.41 28.77
N ASN A 24 -5.28 -0.61 27.46
CA ASN A 24 -6.55 -0.55 26.72
C ASN A 24 -6.79 -1.87 25.97
N TYR A 25 -8.06 -2.21 25.75
CA TYR A 25 -8.42 -3.32 24.85
C TYR A 25 -8.35 -2.84 23.41
N GLU A 26 -8.08 -3.77 22.49
CA GLU A 26 -8.30 -3.53 21.06
C GLU A 26 -9.75 -3.09 20.83
N ALA A 27 -9.95 -2.20 19.86
CA ALA A 27 -11.27 -1.73 19.47
C ALA A 27 -11.36 -1.78 17.95
N TYR A 28 -12.44 -2.34 17.44
CA TYR A 28 -12.69 -2.50 16.01
C TYR A 28 -13.99 -1.81 15.65
N CYS A 29 -13.98 -1.00 14.59
CA CYS A 29 -15.23 -0.42 14.07
C CYS A 29 -16.14 -1.54 13.58
N ARG A 30 -17.41 -1.54 14.00
CA ARG A 30 -18.40 -2.56 13.61
C ARG A 30 -18.58 -2.61 12.10
N GLY A 31 -18.67 -1.46 11.44
CA GLY A 31 -18.78 -1.39 9.98
C GLY A 31 -17.57 -1.99 9.27
N CYS A 32 -16.34 -1.73 9.76
CA CYS A 32 -15.14 -2.32 9.19
C CYS A 32 -15.06 -3.84 9.42
N VAL A 33 -15.54 -4.33 10.57
CA VAL A 33 -15.60 -5.77 10.85
C VAL A 33 -16.60 -6.46 9.93
N THR A 34 -17.81 -5.90 9.79
CA THR A 34 -18.84 -6.43 8.88
C THR A 34 -18.32 -6.48 7.45
N HIS A 35 -17.76 -5.39 6.95
CA HIS A 35 -17.21 -5.34 5.59
C HIS A 35 -16.05 -6.33 5.39
N TRP A 36 -15.18 -6.49 6.38
CA TRP A 36 -14.10 -7.48 6.31
C TRP A 36 -14.62 -8.93 6.31
N MET A 37 -15.69 -9.21 7.06
CA MET A 37 -16.35 -10.52 7.05
C MET A 37 -17.02 -10.80 5.70
N GLU A 38 -17.71 -9.82 5.11
CA GLU A 38 -18.30 -9.93 3.77
C GLU A 38 -17.23 -10.25 2.71
N ASN A 39 -16.11 -9.51 2.73
CA ASN A 39 -15.00 -9.76 1.80
C ASN A 39 -14.36 -11.15 1.99
N LEU A 40 -14.32 -11.68 3.22
CA LEU A 40 -13.84 -13.03 3.48
C LEU A 40 -14.83 -14.10 2.97
N GLU A 41 -16.13 -13.87 3.14
CA GLU A 41 -17.17 -14.76 2.62
C GLU A 41 -17.14 -14.81 1.09
N GLU A 42 -16.97 -13.67 0.42
CA GLU A 42 -16.78 -13.61 -1.03
C GLU A 42 -15.51 -14.35 -1.47
N ALA A 43 -14.39 -14.15 -0.76
CA ALA A 43 -13.14 -14.84 -1.06
C ALA A 43 -13.25 -16.37 -0.87
N ASP A 44 -13.94 -16.82 0.18
CA ASP A 44 -14.19 -18.25 0.44
C ASP A 44 -15.11 -18.86 -0.63
N GLN A 45 -16.15 -18.14 -1.05
CA GLN A 45 -17.04 -18.58 -2.14
C GLN A 45 -16.28 -18.70 -3.47
N GLN A 46 -15.37 -17.75 -3.74
CA GLN A 46 -14.55 -17.77 -4.94
C GLN A 46 -13.54 -18.91 -4.92
N ALA A 47 -12.87 -19.17 -3.79
CA ALA A 47 -11.96 -20.30 -3.64
C ALA A 47 -12.66 -21.66 -3.87
N VAL A 48 -13.89 -21.82 -3.34
CA VAL A 48 -14.71 -23.01 -3.58
C VAL A 48 -15.09 -23.16 -5.05
N ALA A 49 -15.44 -22.04 -5.73
CA ALA A 49 -15.76 -22.05 -7.15
C ALA A 49 -14.56 -22.39 -8.04
N GLU A 50 -13.35 -21.99 -7.62
CA GLU A 50 -12.08 -22.27 -8.31
C GLU A 50 -11.51 -23.66 -8.00
N GLY A 51 -12.22 -24.47 -7.21
CA GLY A 51 -11.84 -25.85 -6.88
C GLY A 51 -10.76 -25.96 -5.79
N GLU A 52 -10.45 -24.86 -5.10
CA GLU A 52 -9.58 -24.87 -3.95
C GLU A 52 -10.38 -25.34 -2.72
N SER A 53 -10.03 -26.51 -2.19
CA SER A 53 -10.68 -27.07 -1.00
C SER A 53 -10.60 -26.08 0.17
N ALA A 54 -11.78 -25.72 0.70
CA ALA A 54 -11.97 -24.81 1.81
C ALA A 54 -10.90 -24.97 2.90
N ILE A 55 -10.38 -23.82 3.34
CA ILE A 55 -9.30 -23.67 4.32
C ILE A 55 -9.47 -24.67 5.47
N LYS A 56 -8.48 -25.56 5.63
CA LYS A 56 -8.45 -26.62 6.66
C LYS A 56 -8.59 -26.01 8.06
N CYS A 57 -9.77 -26.19 8.67
CA CYS A 57 -10.01 -25.77 10.04
C CYS A 57 -9.04 -26.51 10.99
N PRO A 58 -8.26 -25.80 11.83
CA PRO A 58 -7.27 -26.42 12.72
C PRO A 58 -7.87 -27.31 13.82
N HIS A 59 -9.20 -27.31 13.99
CA HIS A 59 -9.93 -28.09 15.00
C HIS A 59 -10.60 -29.37 14.47
N VAL A 60 -10.38 -29.76 13.20
CA VAL A 60 -10.93 -31.03 12.69
C VAL A 60 -10.33 -32.20 13.46
N VAL A 61 -11.21 -32.99 14.08
CA VAL A 61 -10.89 -34.18 14.90
C VAL A 61 -10.08 -35.19 14.07
N PRO A 62 -9.01 -35.81 14.60
CA PRO A 62 -8.11 -36.66 13.83
C PRO A 62 -8.81 -37.80 13.07
N GLU A 63 -9.86 -38.37 13.65
CA GLU A 63 -10.68 -39.44 13.04
C GLU A 63 -11.43 -38.97 11.80
N ALA A 64 -11.87 -37.70 11.77
CA ALA A 64 -12.51 -37.10 10.60
C ALA A 64 -11.49 -36.79 9.48
N LYS A 65 -10.26 -36.43 9.84
CA LYS A 65 -9.16 -36.27 8.86
C LYS A 65 -8.81 -37.59 8.17
N GLN A 66 -8.87 -38.70 8.92
CA GLN A 66 -8.53 -40.02 8.39
C GLN A 66 -9.60 -40.53 7.42
N LYS A 67 -10.89 -40.36 7.76
CA LYS A 67 -12.00 -40.68 6.85
C LYS A 67 -11.96 -39.87 5.55
N LEU A 68 -11.67 -38.56 5.64
CA LEU A 68 -11.54 -37.69 4.46
C LEU A 68 -10.36 -38.12 3.57
N ALA A 69 -9.22 -38.50 4.17
CA ALA A 69 -8.08 -38.99 3.42
C ALA A 69 -8.35 -40.34 2.73
N GLU A 70 -9.11 -41.23 3.37
CA GLU A 70 -9.54 -42.51 2.79
C GLU A 70 -10.54 -42.31 1.63
N GLU A 71 -11.49 -41.38 1.77
CA GLU A 71 -12.42 -41.00 0.70
C GLU A 71 -11.71 -40.36 -0.50
N ASP A 72 -10.71 -39.50 -0.27
CA ASP A 72 -9.88 -38.88 -1.32
C ASP A 72 -8.98 -39.90 -2.03
N ALA A 73 -8.40 -40.84 -1.28
CA ALA A 73 -7.58 -41.92 -1.84
C ALA A 73 -8.43 -42.92 -2.66
N ALA A 74 -9.68 -43.14 -2.27
CA ALA A 74 -10.63 -43.95 -3.05
C ALA A 74 -11.07 -43.24 -4.34
N ARG A 75 -11.15 -41.90 -4.33
CA ARG A 75 -11.52 -41.09 -5.50
C ARG A 75 -10.37 -40.96 -6.51
N ASN A 76 -9.12 -41.03 -6.04
CA ASN A 76 -7.92 -40.84 -6.85
C ASN A 76 -6.84 -41.91 -6.55
N PRO A 77 -6.88 -43.08 -7.22
CA PRO A 77 -5.86 -44.11 -7.01
C PRO A 77 -4.48 -43.65 -7.54
N PRO A 78 -3.37 -43.93 -6.83
CA PRO A 78 -2.03 -43.53 -7.29
C PRO A 78 -1.55 -44.36 -8.49
N ASN A 79 -0.99 -43.69 -9.50
CA ASN A 79 -0.24 -44.34 -10.57
C ASN A 79 1.11 -44.90 -10.05
N GLU A 80 1.50 -46.07 -10.56
CA GLU A 80 2.77 -46.74 -10.24
C GLU A 80 4.02 -46.05 -10.82
N PRO A 81 5.24 -46.34 -10.28
CA PRO A 81 6.41 -45.49 -10.37
C PRO A 81 7.50 -46.00 -11.34
N SER A 82 8.24 -45.07 -11.92
CA SER A 82 9.55 -45.31 -12.57
C SER A 82 10.31 -43.97 -12.61
N SER A 83 11.60 -43.81 -12.33
CA SER A 83 12.67 -44.68 -11.81
C SER A 83 13.92 -43.77 -11.68
N SER A 84 14.74 -43.98 -10.64
CA SER A 84 16.21 -43.74 -10.57
C SER A 84 16.74 -42.35 -11.01
N GLY A 85 17.14 -41.43 -10.12
CA GLY A 85 18.28 -41.48 -9.17
C GLY A 85 19.33 -40.38 -9.54
N PRO A 86 20.42 -40.13 -8.80
CA PRO A 86 20.67 -40.20 -7.37
C PRO A 86 20.96 -38.81 -6.73
N ASN A 87 20.58 -38.62 -5.46
CA ASN A 87 21.27 -37.74 -4.50
C ASN A 87 22.36 -38.59 -3.82
N PRO A 88 23.53 -38.08 -3.37
CA PRO A 88 23.55 -37.11 -2.27
C PRO A 88 24.76 -36.13 -2.26
N GLY A 89 24.67 -35.12 -1.39
CA GLY A 89 25.63 -34.02 -1.30
C GLY A 89 26.89 -34.28 -0.49
N SER A 90 27.71 -33.24 -0.39
CA SER A 90 28.67 -33.03 0.69
C SER A 90 29.08 -31.56 0.72
N ASN A 91 29.10 -30.99 1.93
CA ASN A 91 29.70 -29.72 2.33
C ASN A 91 30.97 -29.35 1.55
N LEU A 92 31.25 -28.05 1.41
CA LEU A 92 32.51 -27.44 1.88
C LEU A 92 32.42 -25.91 1.76
N GLY A 93 32.49 -25.23 2.90
CA GLY A 93 32.60 -23.78 2.97
C GLY A 93 33.96 -23.29 2.51
N GLY A 94 33.95 -22.16 1.80
CA GLY A 94 35.10 -21.32 1.50
C GLY A 94 34.60 -19.91 1.15
N PRO A 95 35.39 -18.85 1.37
CA PRO A 95 35.00 -17.50 0.96
C PRO A 95 34.89 -17.44 -0.57
N PRO A 96 33.97 -16.65 -1.13
CA PRO A 96 33.75 -16.63 -2.57
C PRO A 96 35.02 -16.12 -3.27
N PRO A 97 35.42 -16.73 -4.41
CA PRO A 97 36.51 -16.19 -5.22
C PRO A 97 36.13 -14.78 -5.70
N PRO A 98 37.11 -13.89 -5.92
CA PRO A 98 36.84 -12.59 -6.53
C PRO A 98 36.17 -12.84 -7.89
N LEU A 99 34.98 -12.25 -8.06
CA LEU A 99 34.20 -12.35 -9.29
C LEU A 99 35.10 -11.97 -10.48
N PRO A 100 35.21 -12.81 -11.53
CA PRO A 100 35.82 -12.36 -12.76
C PRO A 100 34.98 -11.20 -13.31
N SER A 101 35.63 -10.15 -13.82
CA SER A 101 34.98 -9.11 -14.61
C SER A 101 34.30 -9.76 -15.81
N ILE A 102 33.06 -10.18 -15.64
CA ILE A 102 32.18 -10.56 -16.73
C ILE A 102 31.81 -9.25 -17.41
N SER A 103 32.43 -8.99 -18.56
CA SER A 103 31.86 -8.06 -19.53
C SER A 103 30.45 -8.56 -19.84
N LEU A 104 29.43 -7.87 -19.34
CA LEU A 104 28.02 -8.22 -19.50
C LEU A 104 27.50 -8.00 -20.93
N PHE A 105 28.36 -7.63 -21.88
CA PHE A 105 27.96 -7.40 -23.27
C PHE A 105 28.47 -8.54 -24.16
N PRO A 106 27.56 -9.39 -24.68
CA PRO A 106 27.89 -10.25 -25.80
C PRO A 106 28.12 -9.39 -27.07
N PRO A 107 28.89 -9.90 -28.05
CA PRO A 107 29.22 -9.18 -29.26
C PRO A 107 27.97 -8.97 -30.15
N ASP A 108 27.95 -7.79 -30.76
CA ASP A 108 27.16 -7.31 -31.88
C ASP A 108 26.15 -8.30 -32.52
N HIS A 109 24.94 -8.33 -31.96
CA HIS A 109 23.76 -8.77 -32.68
C HIS A 109 22.87 -7.54 -32.87
N SER A 110 22.95 -6.96 -34.08
CA SER A 110 22.13 -5.86 -34.57
C SER A 110 20.67 -6.30 -34.76
N ILE A 111 20.02 -6.71 -33.67
CA ILE A 111 18.58 -6.89 -33.66
C ILE A 111 17.97 -5.49 -33.47
N GLN A 112 17.76 -4.77 -34.57
CA GLN A 112 16.77 -3.69 -34.59
C GLN A 112 15.39 -4.35 -34.68
N ILE A 113 14.69 -4.38 -33.56
CA ILE A 113 13.40 -5.08 -33.44
C ILE A 113 12.27 -4.25 -34.05
N CYS A 114 12.39 -2.92 -33.99
CA CYS A 114 11.36 -1.98 -34.45
C CYS A 114 11.99 -0.85 -35.27
N ALA A 115 11.21 -0.33 -36.23
CA ALA A 115 11.52 0.95 -36.87
C ALA A 115 11.53 2.10 -35.84
N PRO A 116 12.26 3.20 -36.11
CA PRO A 116 12.23 4.37 -35.23
C PRO A 116 10.80 4.84 -34.97
N LEU A 117 10.46 5.04 -33.70
CA LEU A 117 9.22 5.67 -33.28
C LEU A 117 9.20 7.12 -33.76
N ASP A 118 8.21 7.44 -34.58
CA ASP A 118 7.89 8.80 -35.01
C ASP A 118 6.61 9.25 -34.31
N LEU A 119 6.76 9.70 -33.06
CA LEU A 119 5.63 10.13 -32.23
C LEU A 119 5.30 11.59 -32.52
N THR A 120 4.02 11.88 -32.71
CA THR A 120 3.54 13.27 -32.68
C THR A 120 3.82 13.91 -31.31
N PRO A 121 3.85 15.25 -31.20
CA PRO A 121 4.11 15.91 -29.92
C PRO A 121 3.14 15.49 -28.80
N ASN A 122 1.87 15.21 -29.14
CA ASN A 122 0.88 14.77 -28.17
C ASN A 122 1.11 13.31 -27.74
N GLU A 123 1.47 12.43 -28.67
CA GLU A 123 1.82 11.04 -28.36
C GLU A 123 3.12 10.96 -27.54
N ALA A 124 4.10 11.81 -27.83
CA ALA A 124 5.32 11.92 -27.03
C ALA A 124 5.01 12.33 -25.58
N LYS A 125 4.08 13.27 -25.38
CA LYS A 125 3.63 13.65 -24.03
C LYS A 125 2.96 12.48 -23.30
N THR A 126 2.07 11.75 -23.97
CA THR A 126 1.43 10.55 -23.42
C THR A 126 2.46 9.48 -23.06
N PHE A 127 3.39 9.19 -23.97
CA PHE A 127 4.48 8.24 -23.75
C PHE A 127 5.31 8.60 -22.51
N GLN A 128 5.69 9.87 -22.34
CA GLN A 128 6.45 10.30 -21.17
C GLN A 128 5.65 10.19 -19.86
N ALA A 129 4.35 10.42 -19.89
CA ALA A 129 3.47 10.17 -18.74
C ALA A 129 3.36 8.66 -18.43
N ASP A 130 3.33 7.80 -19.44
CA ASP A 130 3.34 6.35 -19.26
C ASP A 130 4.67 5.84 -18.69
N ILE A 131 5.81 6.47 -19.06
CA ILE A 131 7.10 6.21 -18.42
C ILE A 131 7.05 6.54 -16.92
N LEU A 132 6.45 7.67 -16.53
CA LEU A 132 6.25 7.98 -15.11
C LEU A 132 5.42 6.90 -14.41
N ARG A 133 4.29 6.51 -15.00
CA ARG A 133 3.41 5.50 -14.45
C ARG A 133 4.14 4.16 -14.27
N LEU A 134 4.86 3.72 -15.30
CA LEU A 134 5.68 2.50 -15.25
C LEU A 134 6.68 2.56 -14.09
N PHE A 135 7.40 3.66 -13.95
CA PHE A 135 8.42 3.82 -12.91
C PHE A 135 7.82 3.80 -11.51
N VAL A 136 6.73 4.54 -11.29
CA VAL A 136 6.03 4.58 -10.00
C VAL A 136 5.43 3.22 -9.66
N SER A 137 4.73 2.57 -10.60
CA SER A 137 4.10 1.26 -10.37
C SER A 137 5.11 0.16 -10.07
N ASN A 138 6.33 0.25 -10.59
CA ASN A 138 7.39 -0.73 -10.36
C ASN A 138 8.40 -0.31 -9.29
N ASN A 139 8.13 0.78 -8.56
CA ASN A 139 9.04 1.34 -7.56
C ASN A 139 10.47 1.58 -8.09
N ILE A 140 10.57 1.99 -9.36
CA ILE A 140 11.82 2.35 -10.01
C ILE A 140 12.14 3.80 -9.63
N ALA A 141 13.36 4.03 -9.13
CA ALA A 141 13.80 5.37 -8.80
C ALA A 141 13.79 6.27 -10.05
N LEU A 142 13.16 7.44 -9.98
CA LEU A 142 13.05 8.38 -11.13
C LEU A 142 14.41 8.76 -11.74
N ARG A 143 15.50 8.68 -10.98
CA ARG A 143 16.87 8.89 -11.50
C ARG A 143 17.29 7.87 -12.56
N ALA A 144 16.66 6.69 -12.58
CA ALA A 144 17.00 5.63 -13.52
C ALA A 144 16.61 5.97 -14.97
N VAL A 145 15.72 6.95 -15.19
CA VAL A 145 15.32 7.33 -16.55
C VAL A 145 16.49 7.92 -17.35
N ASP A 146 17.40 8.61 -16.66
CA ASP A 146 18.59 9.23 -17.25
C ASP A 146 19.83 8.33 -17.20
N SER A 147 19.73 7.09 -16.68
CA SER A 147 20.90 6.21 -16.65
C SER A 147 21.31 5.81 -18.06
N VAL A 148 22.61 5.58 -18.24
CA VAL A 148 23.18 5.20 -19.54
C VAL A 148 22.55 3.88 -20.02
N GLU A 149 22.38 2.92 -19.12
CA GLU A 149 21.79 1.61 -19.40
C GLU A 149 20.33 1.72 -19.85
N THR A 150 19.52 2.58 -19.20
CA THR A 150 18.13 2.82 -19.63
C THR A 150 18.09 3.40 -21.03
N ARG A 151 18.95 4.38 -21.33
CA ARG A 151 19.03 4.97 -22.67
C ARG A 151 19.48 3.96 -23.72
N ILE A 152 20.46 3.11 -23.42
CA ILE A 152 20.90 2.03 -24.32
C ILE A 152 19.76 1.04 -24.55
N PHE A 153 19.04 0.65 -23.51
CA PHE A 153 17.90 -0.26 -23.61
C PHE A 153 16.81 0.30 -24.52
N PHE A 154 16.35 1.53 -24.27
CA PHE A 154 15.32 2.16 -25.09
C PHE A 154 15.79 2.40 -26.52
N ASN A 155 17.04 2.84 -26.75
CA ASN A 155 17.55 3.00 -28.11
C ASN A 155 17.64 1.66 -28.89
N LYS A 156 17.91 0.54 -28.19
CA LYS A 156 18.00 -0.79 -28.81
C LYS A 156 16.62 -1.35 -29.18
N TYR A 157 15.66 -1.29 -28.27
CA TYR A 157 14.35 -1.94 -28.43
C TYR A 157 13.27 -1.00 -28.97
N PHE A 158 13.42 0.30 -28.76
CA PHE A 158 12.47 1.36 -29.11
C PHE A 158 13.22 2.59 -29.69
N PRO A 159 13.92 2.43 -30.82
CA PRO A 159 14.65 3.54 -31.43
C PRO A 159 13.71 4.73 -31.68
N GLY A 160 14.18 5.96 -31.50
CA GLY A 160 13.34 7.17 -31.66
C GLY A 160 12.48 7.53 -30.44
N ALA A 161 12.36 6.66 -29.43
CA ALA A 161 11.65 6.98 -28.19
C ALA A 161 12.34 8.13 -27.42
N GLN A 162 11.67 9.27 -27.33
CA GLN A 162 12.16 10.41 -26.55
C GLN A 162 11.84 10.21 -25.07
N LEU A 163 12.79 9.64 -24.33
CA LEU A 163 12.69 9.52 -22.89
C LEU A 163 12.67 10.90 -22.21
N PRO A 164 11.86 11.10 -21.17
CA PRO A 164 11.87 12.32 -20.39
C PRO A 164 13.17 12.40 -19.57
N THR A 165 13.64 13.62 -19.34
CA THR A 165 14.73 13.83 -18.39
C THR A 165 14.26 13.53 -16.97
N ARG A 166 15.17 13.22 -16.05
CA ARG A 166 14.84 13.08 -14.63
C ARG A 166 14.15 14.33 -14.08
N GLN A 167 14.56 15.52 -14.51
CA GLN A 167 13.98 16.79 -14.07
C GLN A 167 12.55 16.95 -14.58
N ALA A 168 12.26 16.60 -15.84
CA ALA A 168 10.91 16.61 -16.38
C ALA A 168 10.03 15.58 -15.66
N LEU A 169 10.57 14.37 -15.45
CA LEU A 169 9.87 13.25 -14.84
C LEU A 169 9.50 13.52 -13.37
N GLY A 170 10.44 14.04 -12.58
CA GLY A 170 10.20 14.44 -11.19
C GLY A 170 9.63 15.85 -11.01
N GLY A 171 9.45 16.58 -12.12
CA GLY A 171 8.96 17.95 -12.15
C GLY A 171 7.54 17.99 -12.71
N ASP A 172 7.39 18.56 -13.90
CA ASP A 172 6.08 18.92 -14.42
C ASP A 172 5.24 17.69 -14.79
N ILE A 173 5.84 16.59 -15.26
CA ILE A 173 5.11 15.35 -15.56
C ILE A 173 4.52 14.77 -14.27
N LEU A 174 5.30 14.73 -13.18
CA LEU A 174 4.81 14.28 -11.88
C LEU A 174 3.74 15.21 -11.31
N LYS A 175 3.91 16.53 -11.43
CA LYS A 175 2.90 17.49 -10.97
C LYS A 175 1.57 17.32 -11.71
N GLU A 176 1.60 17.18 -13.04
CA GLU A 176 0.39 16.92 -13.83
C GLU A 176 -0.28 15.60 -13.40
N ALA A 177 0.48 14.54 -13.14
CA ALA A 177 -0.05 13.27 -12.66
C ALA A 177 -0.67 13.38 -11.26
N VAL A 178 -0.01 14.09 -10.35
CA VAL A 178 -0.53 14.37 -9.00
C VAL A 178 -1.81 15.19 -9.08
N GLN A 179 -1.86 16.24 -9.90
CA GLN A 179 -3.06 17.05 -10.08
C GLN A 179 -4.24 16.21 -10.56
N LYS A 180 -4.06 15.36 -11.57
CA LYS A 180 -5.11 14.44 -12.04
C LYS A 180 -5.56 13.47 -10.94
N SER A 181 -4.61 12.95 -10.15
CA SER A 181 -4.91 12.10 -9.01
C SER A 181 -5.72 12.83 -7.94
N GLU A 182 -5.38 14.09 -7.64
CA GLU A 182 -6.13 14.93 -6.70
C GLU A 182 -7.53 15.26 -7.21
N GLU A 183 -7.69 15.58 -8.50
CA GLU A 183 -9.01 15.80 -9.12
C GLU A 183 -9.90 14.55 -9.04
N HIS A 184 -9.33 13.37 -9.25
CA HIS A 184 -10.04 12.09 -9.10
C HIS A 184 -10.41 11.83 -7.64
N MET A 185 -9.49 12.06 -6.70
CA MET A 185 -9.75 11.96 -5.27
C MET A 185 -10.90 12.89 -4.86
N VAL A 186 -10.87 14.17 -5.25
CA VAL A 186 -11.94 15.14 -4.93
C VAL A 186 -13.30 14.62 -5.40
N LYS A 187 -13.40 14.16 -6.65
CA LYS A 187 -14.64 13.58 -7.17
C LYS A 187 -15.10 12.36 -6.37
N ALA A 188 -14.17 11.52 -5.91
CA ALA A 188 -14.49 10.31 -5.17
C ALA A 188 -14.98 10.57 -3.73
N VAL A 189 -14.55 11.69 -3.12
CA VAL A 189 -14.83 12.02 -1.70
C VAL A 189 -15.87 13.13 -1.50
N TYR A 190 -16.19 13.90 -2.54
CA TYR A 190 -17.10 15.05 -2.44
C TYR A 190 -18.49 14.63 -1.95
N GLY A 191 -19.01 15.36 -0.96
CA GLY A 191 -20.31 15.11 -0.33
C GLY A 191 -20.37 13.90 0.60
N LYS A 192 -19.27 13.16 0.76
CA LYS A 192 -19.24 11.93 1.57
C LYS A 192 -18.76 12.19 2.99
N MET A 193 -19.11 11.25 3.88
CA MET A 193 -18.59 11.21 5.25
C MET A 193 -17.24 10.51 5.27
N ALA A 194 -16.32 11.01 6.09
CA ALA A 194 -14.98 10.46 6.18
C ALA A 194 -14.51 10.34 7.63
N THR A 195 -13.71 9.31 7.91
CA THR A 195 -12.89 9.26 9.12
C THR A 195 -11.48 9.73 8.79
N GLY A 196 -11.07 10.84 9.39
CA GLY A 196 -9.70 11.34 9.25
C GLY A 196 -8.72 10.51 10.07
N MET A 197 -7.48 10.44 9.59
CA MET A 197 -6.38 9.74 10.25
C MET A 197 -5.12 10.57 10.11
N SER A 198 -4.27 10.57 11.12
CA SER A 198 -2.93 11.19 11.05
C SER A 198 -1.84 10.25 11.49
N ASP A 199 -0.72 10.27 10.77
CA ASP A 199 0.50 9.52 11.14
C ASP A 199 1.74 10.38 10.96
N GLY A 200 2.61 10.36 11.98
CA GLY A 200 3.79 11.20 12.06
C GLY A 200 5.07 10.38 11.99
N TRP A 201 5.99 10.74 11.09
CA TRP A 201 7.30 10.10 10.98
C TRP A 201 8.43 11.10 10.81
N LYS A 202 9.67 10.61 10.92
CA LYS A 202 10.86 11.37 10.54
C LYS A 202 11.38 10.86 9.21
N ASP A 203 11.66 11.76 8.28
CA ASP A 203 12.33 11.38 7.03
C ASP A 203 13.85 11.14 7.25
N LYS A 204 14.54 10.73 6.18
CA LYS A 204 16.00 10.51 6.22
C LYS A 204 16.81 11.76 6.59
N ARG A 205 16.25 12.95 6.39
CA ARG A 205 16.84 14.24 6.75
C ARG A 205 16.45 14.70 8.16
N LYS A 206 15.80 13.82 8.94
CA LYS A 206 15.28 14.08 10.29
C LYS A 206 14.20 15.16 10.34
N ARG A 207 13.56 15.47 9.22
CA ARG A 207 12.37 16.34 9.20
C ARG A 207 11.20 15.59 9.80
N ALA A 208 10.45 16.25 10.69
CA ALA A 208 9.23 15.71 11.24
C ALA A 208 8.09 15.99 10.26
N LEU A 209 7.54 14.93 9.68
CA LEU A 209 6.43 15.00 8.73
C LEU A 209 5.17 14.46 9.40
N LEU A 210 4.03 15.05 9.08
CA LEU A 210 2.71 14.59 9.49
C LEU A 210 1.85 14.39 8.24
N ALA A 211 1.48 13.15 7.96
CA ALA A 211 0.50 12.85 6.92
C ALA A 211 -0.90 12.84 7.51
N TYR A 212 -1.85 13.28 6.68
CA TYR A 212 -3.27 13.09 6.91
C TYR A 212 -3.83 12.19 5.84
N MET A 213 -4.69 11.29 6.26
CA MET A 213 -5.47 10.40 5.40
C MET A 213 -6.95 10.54 5.75
N ALA A 214 -7.81 10.28 4.79
CA ALA A 214 -9.25 10.20 4.98
C ALA A 214 -9.73 8.84 4.51
N ASN A 215 -10.41 8.10 5.37
CA ASN A 215 -11.12 6.88 4.97
C ASN A 215 -12.54 7.24 4.57
N VAL A 216 -12.87 7.00 3.30
CA VAL A 216 -14.18 7.23 2.67
C VAL A 216 -14.58 5.94 1.98
N ASP A 217 -15.75 5.39 2.33
CA ASP A 217 -16.26 4.12 1.78
C ASP A 217 -15.20 3.00 1.79
N ALA A 218 -14.56 2.79 2.94
CA ALA A 218 -13.48 1.82 3.16
C ALA A 218 -12.19 2.07 2.37
N THR A 219 -12.10 3.14 1.57
CA THR A 219 -10.91 3.52 0.80
C THR A 219 -10.15 4.63 1.50
N ALA A 220 -8.85 4.42 1.74
CA ALA A 220 -7.98 5.43 2.33
C ALA A 220 -7.38 6.34 1.25
N TYR A 221 -7.60 7.64 1.39
CA TYR A 221 -7.01 8.68 0.53
C TYR A 221 -5.99 9.49 1.32
N THR A 222 -4.81 9.71 0.75
CA THR A 222 -3.85 10.67 1.31
C THR A 222 -4.28 12.09 0.96
N VAL A 223 -4.65 12.88 1.96
CA VAL A 223 -5.23 14.23 1.76
C VAL A 223 -4.24 15.37 2.03
N GLY A 224 -3.09 15.06 2.60
CA GLY A 224 -1.99 16.00 2.76
C GLY A 224 -0.80 15.45 3.53
N ILE A 225 0.36 16.11 3.40
CA ILE A 225 1.56 15.89 4.20
C ILE A 225 2.12 17.26 4.56
N GLU A 226 2.37 17.50 5.84
CA GLU A 226 2.91 18.77 6.34
C GLU A 226 4.29 18.54 6.97
N ASP A 227 5.19 19.50 6.76
CA ASP A 227 6.47 19.56 7.46
C ASP A 227 6.30 20.33 8.77
N ILE A 228 6.30 19.58 9.88
CA ILE A 228 6.14 20.12 11.24
C ILE A 228 7.47 20.24 11.97
N SER A 229 8.61 20.20 11.25
CA SER A 229 9.94 20.24 11.86
C SER A 229 10.20 21.50 12.69
N ALA A 230 9.58 22.62 12.30
CA ALA A 230 9.71 23.90 13.00
C ALA A 230 8.78 24.02 14.22
N LEU A 231 7.83 23.10 14.40
CA LEU A 231 6.85 23.16 15.48
C LEU A 231 7.35 22.39 16.71
N PRO A 232 7.28 22.99 17.91
CA PRO A 232 7.46 22.25 19.15
C PRO A 232 6.47 21.09 19.23
N LYS A 233 6.95 19.93 19.68
CA LYS A 233 6.14 18.71 19.86
C LYS A 233 5.24 18.82 21.09
N THR A 234 4.19 19.61 20.98
CA THR A 234 3.19 19.80 22.04
C THR A 234 1.82 19.37 21.54
N ALA A 235 0.92 19.07 22.48
CA ALA A 235 -0.43 18.64 22.15
C ALA A 235 -1.24 19.74 21.47
N GLU A 236 -0.99 21.00 21.83
CA GLU A 236 -1.67 22.17 21.29
C GLU A 236 -1.30 22.39 19.83
N ASN A 237 -0.02 22.24 19.49
CA ASN A 237 0.46 22.36 18.11
C ASN A 237 -0.08 21.22 17.24
N HIS A 238 -0.05 19.99 17.76
CA HIS A 238 -0.63 18.84 17.05
C HIS A 238 -2.13 19.06 16.81
N LEU A 239 -2.87 19.52 17.83
CA LEU A 239 -4.30 19.83 17.72
C LEU A 239 -4.58 20.91 16.68
N LYS A 240 -3.79 21.98 16.65
CA LYS A 240 -3.91 23.06 15.66
C LYS A 240 -3.77 22.52 14.24
N VAL A 241 -2.73 21.73 14.03
CA VAL A 241 -2.42 21.13 12.73
C VAL A 241 -3.52 20.16 12.28
N VAL A 242 -4.06 19.34 13.19
CA VAL A 242 -5.21 18.46 12.90
C VAL A 242 -6.47 19.27 12.55
N LYS A 243 -6.75 20.37 13.26
CA LYS A 243 -7.89 21.25 12.94
C LYS A 243 -7.76 21.88 11.55
N GLU A 244 -6.56 22.30 11.17
CA GLU A 244 -6.29 22.81 9.82
C GLU A 244 -6.45 21.72 8.75
N ALA A 245 -6.04 20.49 9.04
CA ALA A 245 -6.25 19.35 8.14
C ALA A 245 -7.75 19.02 7.97
N ILE A 246 -8.53 19.01 9.04
CA ILE A 246 -9.99 18.82 8.99
C ILE A 246 -10.62 19.92 8.13
N LYS A 247 -10.27 21.18 8.39
CA LYS A 247 -10.77 22.31 7.61
C LYS A 247 -10.43 22.18 6.13
N ARG A 248 -9.21 21.74 5.80
CA ARG A 248 -8.81 21.46 4.41
C ARG A 248 -9.68 20.38 3.77
N CYS A 249 -9.96 19.29 4.47
CA CYS A 249 -10.84 18.22 3.97
C CYS A 249 -12.26 18.73 3.70
N GLU A 250 -12.81 19.54 4.60
CA GLU A 250 -14.17 20.06 4.49
C GLU A 250 -14.28 21.15 3.42
N ASP A 251 -13.42 22.17 3.47
CA ASP A 251 -13.51 23.35 2.61
C ASP A 251 -13.03 23.06 1.19
N LYS A 252 -11.95 22.26 1.03
CA LYS A 252 -11.32 22.06 -0.29
C LYS A 252 -11.72 20.75 -0.96
N LEU A 253 -11.92 19.68 -0.19
CA LEU A 253 -12.25 18.37 -0.75
C LEU A 253 -13.74 18.07 -0.71
N GLY A 254 -14.53 18.88 0.02
CA GLY A 254 -15.98 18.77 0.09
C GLY A 254 -16.48 17.52 0.83
N MET A 255 -15.63 16.85 1.62
CA MET A 255 -16.02 15.73 2.48
C MET A 255 -16.37 16.22 3.88
N LYS A 256 -17.17 15.48 4.64
CA LYS A 256 -17.47 15.79 6.05
C LYS A 256 -16.72 14.86 6.99
N ILE A 257 -15.87 15.42 7.85
CA ILE A 257 -15.12 14.63 8.83
C ILE A 257 -16.04 14.31 10.03
N VAL A 258 -16.31 13.02 10.26
CA VAL A 258 -17.14 12.52 11.37
C VAL A 258 -16.33 11.96 12.55
N GLY A 259 -15.03 11.74 12.35
CA GLY A 259 -14.12 11.26 13.37
C GLY A 259 -12.67 11.43 12.95
N TRP A 260 -11.75 11.40 13.92
CA TRP A 260 -10.32 11.53 13.66
C TRP A 260 -9.49 10.57 14.51
N VAL A 261 -8.57 9.83 13.89
CA VAL A 261 -7.70 8.85 14.56
C VAL A 261 -6.23 9.26 14.44
N SER A 262 -5.48 9.16 15.52
CA SER A 262 -4.04 9.38 15.56
C SER A 262 -3.42 8.36 16.50
N ASP A 263 -2.12 8.17 16.39
CA ASP A 263 -1.40 7.29 17.30
C ASP A 263 -1.35 7.89 18.72
N ALA A 264 -1.01 7.07 19.72
CA ALA A 264 -0.98 7.50 21.12
C ALA A 264 0.35 8.17 21.50
N GLY A 265 0.94 8.95 20.57
CA GLY A 265 2.11 9.79 20.80
C GLY A 265 1.92 10.73 22.00
N GLY A 266 3.01 11.11 22.67
CA GLY A 266 2.94 11.94 23.90
C GLY A 266 2.26 13.30 23.68
N ASP A 267 2.40 13.84 22.47
CA ASP A 267 1.72 15.02 21.94
C ASP A 267 0.26 14.75 21.54
N SER A 268 -0.08 13.54 21.12
CA SER A 268 -1.40 13.19 20.59
C SER A 268 -2.45 12.88 21.67
N ARG A 269 -2.03 12.57 22.91
CA ARG A 269 -2.92 12.09 24.00
C ARG A 269 -3.91 13.12 24.55
N GLY A 270 -3.58 14.40 24.49
CA GLY A 270 -4.40 15.46 25.10
C GLY A 270 -5.46 16.05 24.17
N GLY A 271 -5.16 16.21 22.87
CA GLY A 271 -6.00 16.97 21.94
C GLY A 271 -7.02 16.14 21.15
N LEU A 272 -6.73 14.87 20.86
CA LEU A 272 -7.49 14.12 19.85
C LEU A 272 -8.87 13.63 20.35
N TRP A 273 -8.94 13.24 21.62
CA TRP A 273 -10.21 12.84 22.27
C TRP A 273 -11.24 13.98 22.31
N PHE A 274 -10.78 15.23 22.33
CA PHE A 274 -11.63 16.41 22.35
C PHE A 274 -12.33 16.66 21.00
N ILE A 275 -11.64 16.52 19.86
CA ILE A 275 -12.24 16.79 18.54
C ILE A 275 -13.41 15.82 18.23
N ILE A 276 -13.29 14.54 18.62
CA ILE A 276 -14.40 13.58 18.46
C ILE A 276 -15.59 13.97 19.34
N SER A 277 -15.34 14.51 20.55
CA SER A 277 -16.42 14.84 21.50
C SER A 277 -17.15 16.14 21.17
N ASP A 278 -16.44 17.17 20.67
CA ASP A 278 -17.01 18.51 20.42
C ASP A 278 -17.84 18.60 19.11
N ARG A 279 -17.70 17.64 18.19
CA ARG A 279 -18.47 17.62 16.91
C ARG A 279 -19.67 16.68 16.91
N ILE A 280 -19.89 15.99 18.03
CA ILE A 280 -20.97 15.02 18.25
C ILE A 280 -22.12 15.60 19.10
N LEU A 281 -22.03 16.88 19.48
CA LEU A 281 -23.09 17.63 20.16
C LEU A 281 -23.86 18.52 19.19
#